data_AF-A0A822DLX0-F1
#
_entry.id   AF-A0A822DLX0-F1
#
_cell.length_a   1.000
_cell.length_b   1.000
_cell.length_c   1.000
_cell.angle_alpha   90.00
_cell.angle_beta   90.00
_cell.angle_gamma   90.00
#
_symmetry.space_group_name_H-M   'P 1'
#
loop_
_entity.id
_entity.type
_entity.pdbx_description
1 polymer ?
#
loop_
_entity_poly.entity_id
_entity_poly.type
_entity_poly.pdbx_seq_one_letter_code
_entity_poly.pdbx_strand_id
1 'polypeptide(L)'
;RTALNIDVTTIHDELCTVFGDEAPSYRTITRWAQWFREGREEIEDEERSGRPVTECTLENIEKIRSIVSDDPHITIAELQEHTGLSYGTVHRIL
;
A
#
# COMPACT_ATOMS: atom_id res chain seq x y z
N ARG A 1 -29.57 0.54 -2.97
CA ARG A 1 -29.95 -0.44 -4.01
C ARG A 1 -28.68 -1.01 -4.62
N THR A 2 -28.16 -2.15 -4.14
CA THR A 2 -26.95 -2.79 -4.68
C THR A 2 -27.11 -3.20 -6.14
N ALA A 3 -26.03 -3.53 -6.85
CA ALA A 3 -26.08 -3.99 -8.26
C ALA A 3 -26.93 -5.25 -8.47
N LEU A 4 -27.11 -6.07 -7.42
CA LEU A 4 -27.95 -7.27 -7.41
C LEU A 4 -29.37 -7.02 -6.83
N ASN A 5 -29.74 -5.76 -6.56
CA ASN A 5 -30.99 -5.37 -5.89
C ASN A 5 -31.21 -5.99 -4.49
N ILE A 6 -30.17 -6.53 -3.86
CA ILE A 6 -30.20 -7.06 -2.50
C ILE A 6 -30.08 -5.90 -1.51
N ASP A 7 -30.88 -5.92 -0.44
CA ASP A 7 -30.77 -4.91 0.60
C ASP A 7 -29.51 -5.13 1.45
N VAL A 8 -28.89 -4.03 1.88
CA VAL A 8 -27.65 -4.08 2.67
C VAL A 8 -27.86 -4.78 4.02
N THR A 9 -29.06 -4.66 4.58
CA THR A 9 -29.44 -5.38 5.82
C THR A 9 -29.43 -6.88 5.62
N THR A 10 -30.02 -7.37 4.52
CA THR A 10 -30.02 -8.80 4.18
C THR A 10 -28.60 -9.35 4.00
N ILE A 11 -27.72 -8.61 3.31
CA ILE A 11 -26.31 -9.02 3.13
C ILE A 11 -25.60 -9.13 4.48
N HIS A 12 -25.82 -8.16 5.37
CA HIS A 12 -25.23 -8.18 6.71
C HIS A 12 -25.75 -9.37 7.54
N ASP A 13 -27.05 -9.63 7.53
CA ASP A 13 -27.66 -10.71 8.30
C ASP A 13 -27.20 -12.10 7.81
N GLU A 14 -27.07 -12.29 6.49
CA GLU A 14 -26.49 -13.50 5.91
C GLU A 14 -25.03 -13.69 6.31
N LEU A 15 -24.22 -12.62 6.24
CA LEU A 15 -22.82 -12.67 6.66
C LEU A 15 -22.66 -12.94 8.16
N CYS A 16 -23.49 -12.34 9.01
CA CYS A 16 -23.50 -12.62 10.45
C CYS A 16 -23.95 -14.05 10.77
N THR A 17 -24.88 -14.61 9.99
CA THR A 17 -25.32 -16.00 10.16
C THR A 17 -24.19 -17.00 9.87
N VAL A 18 -23.32 -16.71 8.91
CA VAL A 18 -22.21 -17.59 8.51
C VAL A 18 -20.96 -17.36 9.34
N PHE A 19 -20.60 -16.09 9.61
CA PHE A 19 -19.31 -15.72 10.21
C PHE A 19 -19.40 -15.26 11.68
N GLY A 20 -20.61 -15.04 12.23
CA GLY A 20 -20.79 -14.62 13.61
C GLY A 20 -20.01 -13.35 13.95
N ASP A 21 -19.13 -13.44 14.94
CA ASP A 21 -18.31 -12.32 15.42
C ASP A 21 -17.22 -11.88 14.43
N GLU A 22 -16.82 -12.75 13.49
CA GLU A 22 -15.85 -12.44 12.43
C GLU A 22 -16.50 -11.75 11.22
N ALA A 23 -17.82 -11.55 11.25
CA ALA A 23 -18.53 -10.89 10.17
C ALA A 23 -18.12 -9.42 10.03
N PRO A 24 -17.97 -8.90 8.79
CA PRO A 24 -17.73 -7.48 8.57
C PRO A 24 -18.85 -6.63 9.15
N SER A 25 -18.48 -5.49 9.78
CA SER A 25 -19.48 -4.57 10.32
C SER A 25 -20.48 -4.08 9.26
N TYR A 26 -21.71 -3.77 9.68
CA TYR A 26 -22.73 -3.16 8.82
C TYR A 26 -22.22 -1.94 8.02
N ARG A 27 -21.37 -1.12 8.65
CA ARG A 27 -20.75 0.04 7.99
C ARG A 27 -19.81 -0.36 6.86
N THR A 28 -19.01 -1.40 7.06
CA THR A 28 -18.10 -1.96 6.05
C THR A 28 -18.91 -2.47 4.85
N ILE A 29 -19.97 -3.24 5.10
CA ILE A 29 -20.83 -3.80 4.05
C ILE A 29 -21.54 -2.68 3.28
N THR A 30 -22.03 -1.65 3.96
CA THR A 30 -22.65 -0.48 3.31
C THR A 30 -21.69 0.21 2.34
N ARG A 31 -20.42 0.34 2.73
CA ARG A 31 -19.38 0.94 1.89
C ARG A 31 -19.08 0.06 0.67
N TRP A 32 -18.88 -1.25 0.85
CA TRP A 32 -18.68 -2.18 -0.26
C TRP A 32 -19.87 -2.20 -1.23
N ALA A 33 -21.10 -2.21 -0.69
CA ALA A 33 -22.35 -2.10 -1.45
C ALA A 33 -22.46 -0.79 -2.26
N GLN A 34 -21.82 0.29 -1.82
CA GLN A 34 -21.70 1.51 -2.60
C GLN A 34 -20.66 1.37 -3.71
N TRP A 35 -19.47 0.85 -3.42
CA TRP A 35 -18.43 0.62 -4.43
C TRP A 35 -18.90 -0.27 -5.57
N PHE A 36 -19.59 -1.37 -5.27
CA PHE A 36 -20.16 -2.24 -6.30
C PHE A 36 -21.25 -1.55 -7.14
N ARG A 37 -22.01 -0.61 -6.56
CA ARG A 37 -22.96 0.22 -7.35
C ARG A 37 -22.25 1.18 -8.28
N GLU A 38 -21.09 1.68 -7.86
CA GLU A 38 -20.27 2.63 -8.61
C GLU A 38 -19.41 1.93 -9.68
N GLY A 39 -19.52 0.60 -9.81
CA GLY A 39 -18.83 -0.19 -10.83
C GLY A 39 -17.42 -0.66 -10.43
N ARG A 40 -17.03 -0.53 -9.17
CA ARG A 40 -15.78 -1.13 -8.66
C ARG A 40 -15.99 -2.64 -8.51
N GLU A 41 -15.29 -3.41 -9.33
CA GLU A 41 -15.31 -4.89 -9.29
C GLU A 41 -14.05 -5.47 -8.62
N GLU A 42 -13.03 -4.64 -8.38
CA GLU A 42 -11.81 -5.05 -7.70
C GLU A 42 -12.08 -5.41 -6.24
N ILE A 43 -11.73 -6.65 -5.88
CA ILE A 43 -11.82 -7.17 -4.52
C ILE A 43 -10.58 -6.87 -3.69
N GLU A 44 -9.46 -6.59 -4.36
CA GLU A 44 -8.18 -6.29 -3.73
C GLU A 44 -8.23 -4.93 -3.02
N ASP A 45 -7.41 -4.81 -1.99
CA ASP A 45 -7.13 -3.52 -1.36
C ASP A 45 -6.44 -2.60 -2.37
N GLU A 46 -6.85 -1.33 -2.41
CA GLU A 46 -6.07 -0.31 -3.10
C GLU A 46 -4.68 -0.20 -2.48
N GLU A 47 -3.72 0.33 -3.25
CA GLU A 47 -2.37 0.55 -2.77
C GLU A 47 -2.42 1.34 -1.45
N ARG A 48 -1.99 0.67 -0.37
CA ARG A 48 -2.05 1.26 0.96
C ARG A 48 -1.07 2.42 1.02
N SER A 49 -1.56 3.58 1.45
CA SER A 49 -0.67 4.69 1.80
C SER A 49 0.19 4.27 2.99
N GLY A 50 1.47 4.02 2.71
CA GLY A 50 2.50 3.70 3.69
C GLY A 50 3.65 4.71 3.63
N ARG A 51 4.75 4.46 4.37
CA ARG A 51 5.98 5.25 4.21
C ARG A 51 6.39 5.17 2.73
N PRO A 52 6.55 6.31 2.03
CA PRO A 52 6.93 6.30 0.62
C PRO A 52 8.23 5.53 0.42
N VAL A 53 8.17 4.49 -0.41
CA VAL A 53 9.36 3.83 -0.99
C VAL A 53 9.85 4.63 -2.20
N THR A 54 9.31 5.82 -2.44
CA THR A 54 9.64 6.69 -3.58
C THR A 54 11.13 7.05 -3.63
N GLU A 55 11.85 7.03 -2.51
CA GLU A 55 13.30 7.27 -2.52
C GLU A 55 14.14 6.03 -2.86
N CYS A 56 13.57 4.81 -2.80
CA CYS A 56 14.21 3.57 -3.27
C CYS A 56 13.75 3.20 -4.68
N THR A 57 13.76 4.17 -5.59
CA THR A 57 13.62 3.87 -7.02
C THR A 57 14.83 3.07 -7.51
N LEU A 58 14.66 2.34 -8.62
CA LEU A 58 15.76 1.63 -9.28
C LEU A 58 16.90 2.60 -9.65
N GLU A 59 16.57 3.83 -10.04
CA GLU A 59 17.54 4.88 -10.34
C GLU A 59 18.42 5.22 -9.12
N ASN A 60 17.81 5.46 -7.96
CA ASN A 60 18.55 5.79 -6.74
C ASN A 60 19.37 4.60 -6.22
N ILE A 61 18.86 3.38 -6.37
CA ILE A 61 19.59 2.16 -6.04
C ILE A 61 20.84 2.03 -6.91
N GLU A 62 20.68 2.20 -8.22
CA GLU A 62 21.80 2.05 -9.15
C GLU A 62 22.83 3.17 -8.98
N LYS A 63 22.37 4.41 -8.70
CA LYS A 63 23.25 5.53 -8.38
C LYS A 63 24.13 5.25 -7.16
N ILE A 64 23.56 4.74 -6.06
CA ILE A 64 24.34 4.37 -4.86
C ILE A 64 25.29 3.20 -5.17
N ARG A 65 24.82 2.16 -5.87
CA ARG A 65 25.65 1.01 -6.23
C ARG A 65 26.85 1.39 -7.09
N SER A 66 26.67 2.30 -8.04
CA SER A 66 27.77 2.82 -8.86
C SER A 66 28.82 3.49 -7.98
N ILE A 67 28.42 4.41 -7.10
CA ILE A 67 29.35 5.15 -6.24
C ILE A 67 30.11 4.20 -5.30
N VAL A 68 29.43 3.24 -4.69
CA VAL A 68 30.06 2.24 -3.79
C VAL A 68 30.98 1.29 -4.55
N SER A 69 30.65 0.96 -5.81
CA SER A 69 31.52 0.14 -6.66
C SER A 69 32.79 0.88 -7.06
N ASP A 70 32.72 2.21 -7.21
CA ASP A 70 33.87 3.06 -7.53
C ASP A 70 34.76 3.29 -6.30
N ASP A 71 34.16 3.53 -5.13
CA ASP A 71 34.87 3.61 -3.83
C ASP A 71 34.14 2.81 -2.73
N PRO A 72 34.63 1.61 -2.41
CA PRO A 72 34.06 0.78 -1.34
C PRO A 72 34.20 1.36 0.09
N HIS A 73 35.01 2.39 0.30
CA HIS A 73 35.22 3.01 1.61
C HIS A 73 34.42 4.30 1.82
N ILE A 74 33.56 4.67 0.86
CA ILE A 74 32.75 5.89 0.92
C ILE A 74 31.83 5.87 2.15
N THR A 75 31.71 7.01 2.83
CA THR A 75 30.85 7.15 4.01
C THR A 75 29.40 7.42 3.62
N ILE A 76 28.47 7.12 4.53
CA ILE A 76 27.04 7.42 4.32
C ILE A 76 26.83 8.94 4.14
N ALA A 77 27.57 9.78 4.85
CA ALA A 77 27.45 11.24 4.72
C ALA A 77 27.82 11.74 3.31
N GLU A 78 28.90 11.21 2.74
CA GLU A 78 29.31 11.51 1.36
C GLU A 78 28.29 10.98 0.34
N LEU A 79 27.75 9.77 0.55
CA LEU A 79 26.68 9.23 -0.28
C LEU A 79 25.43 10.11 -0.27
N GLN A 80 25.05 10.68 0.88
CA GLN A 80 23.95 11.64 0.96
C GLN A 80 24.24 12.90 0.17
N GLU A 81 25.48 13.41 0.21
CA GLU A 81 25.89 14.59 -0.56
C GLU A 81 25.84 14.33 -2.07
N HIS A 82 26.33 13.17 -2.53
CA HIS A 82 26.32 12.79 -3.94
C HIS A 82 24.91 12.48 -4.48
N THR A 83 24.06 11.89 -3.65
CA THR A 83 22.72 11.43 -4.07
C THR A 83 21.61 12.42 -3.80
N GLY A 84 21.78 13.32 -2.82
CA GLY A 84 20.72 14.19 -2.29
C GLY A 84 19.70 13.44 -1.43
N LEU A 85 19.94 12.17 -1.11
CA LEU A 85 19.00 11.31 -0.39
C LEU A 85 19.15 11.45 1.12
N SER A 86 18.07 11.14 1.83
CA SER A 86 18.10 11.07 3.29
C SER A 86 19.01 9.93 3.78
N TYR A 87 19.62 10.10 4.95
CA TYR A 87 20.42 9.06 5.62
C TYR A 87 19.67 7.73 5.68
N GLY A 88 18.39 7.77 6.05
CA GLY A 88 17.56 6.58 6.17
C GLY A 88 17.27 5.89 4.85
N THR A 89 17.31 6.60 3.72
CA THR A 89 17.23 5.99 2.39
C THR A 89 18.57 5.39 1.98
N VAL A 90 19.67 6.13 2.13
CA VAL A 90 21.02 5.62 1.80
C VAL A 90 21.33 4.35 2.59
N HIS A 91 21.12 4.38 3.91
CA HIS A 91 21.30 3.22 4.79
C HIS A 91 20.37 2.05 4.45
N ARG A 92 19.22 2.30 3.82
CA ARG A 92 18.30 1.24 3.42
C ARG A 92 18.67 0.60 2.08
N ILE A 93 19.43 1.30 1.24
CA ILE A 93 19.89 0.81 -0.07
C ILE A 93 21.20 0.03 0.05
N LEU A 94 22.10 0.48 0.94
CA LEU A 94 23.30 -0.27 1.35
C LEU A 94 22.90 -1.58 2.05
#